data_AF-A0A4P9WRP0-F1
#
_entry.id   AF-A0A4P9WRP0-F1
#
_cell.length_a   1.000
_cell.length_b   1.000
_cell.length_c   1.000
_cell.angle_alpha   90.00
_cell.angle_beta   90.00
_cell.angle_gamma   90.00
#
_symmetry.space_group_name_H-M   'P 1'
#
loop_
_entity.id
_entity.type
_entity.pdbx_description
1 polymer ?
#
loop_
_entity_poly.entity_id
_entity_poly.type
_entity_poly.pdbx_seq_one_letter_code
_entity_poly.pdbx_strand_id
1 'polypeptide(L)'
;MDRRVLVLERHLLTLELRLTELSAQRGGLVGARLRAFPQLAELILGVVGRRALRLQLQAMGILSGAEPDIADGFTAVSPEFEKTFKRVWADNADEVSRQYSGTGALKTDYTRTGKRSRAGMLRDGRNSVMRYILNNFFDGSRQDGYDLLLGVYHVHPEHSPYAGVPTVQSQYLLLPLLVVLSLFGVVFSLLTHMTFLNHVVFLFMWSAAA
;
A
#
# COMPACT_ATOMS: atom_id res chain seq x y z
N MET A 1 -8.33 35.76 1.59
CA MET A 1 -8.56 34.32 1.32
C MET A 1 -9.47 34.23 0.09
N ASP A 2 -8.98 33.65 -1.00
CA ASP A 2 -9.59 33.68 -2.33
C ASP A 2 -10.91 32.88 -2.35
N ARG A 3 -12.01 33.46 -2.86
CA ARG A 3 -13.35 32.82 -2.91
C ARG A 3 -13.32 31.48 -3.65
N ARG A 4 -12.37 31.29 -4.57
CA ARG A 4 -12.19 30.04 -5.32
C ARG A 4 -11.67 28.89 -4.45
N VAL A 5 -10.86 29.21 -3.42
CA VAL A 5 -10.33 28.21 -2.47
C VAL A 5 -11.44 27.70 -1.55
N LEU A 6 -12.28 28.61 -1.03
CA LEU A 6 -13.43 28.27 -0.22
C LEU A 6 -14.47 27.42 -0.97
N VAL A 7 -14.63 27.65 -2.28
CA VAL A 7 -15.51 26.86 -3.14
C VAL A 7 -14.95 25.45 -3.37
N LEU A 8 -13.64 25.33 -3.62
CA LEU A 8 -12.97 24.03 -3.72
C LEU A 8 -13.02 23.24 -2.41
N GLU A 9 -12.79 23.90 -1.28
CA GLU A 9 -12.82 23.32 0.05
C GLU A 9 -14.24 22.84 0.42
N ARG A 10 -15.28 23.63 0.12
CA ARG A 10 -16.68 23.18 0.26
C ARG A 10 -17.00 22.00 -0.64
N HIS A 11 -16.55 22.00 -1.89
CA HIS A 11 -16.81 20.88 -2.80
C HIS A 11 -16.06 19.61 -2.37
N LEU A 12 -14.83 19.72 -1.86
CA LEU A 12 -14.07 18.61 -1.28
C LEU A 12 -14.78 18.03 -0.06
N LEU A 13 -15.21 18.86 0.89
CA LEU A 13 -15.94 18.39 2.07
C LEU A 13 -17.30 17.76 1.72
N THR A 14 -17.99 18.27 0.70
CA THR A 14 -19.26 17.70 0.23
C THR A 14 -19.05 16.37 -0.48
N LEU A 15 -17.94 16.22 -1.21
CA LEU A 15 -17.54 14.97 -1.82
C LEU A 15 -17.09 13.95 -0.78
N GLU A 16 -16.36 14.37 0.26
CA GLU A 16 -16.01 13.51 1.38
C GLU A 16 -17.26 12.97 2.05
N LEU A 17 -18.22 13.82 2.43
CA LEU A 17 -19.46 13.39 3.09
C LEU A 17 -20.26 12.37 2.25
N ARG A 18 -20.41 12.63 0.94
CA ARG A 18 -21.10 11.72 0.02
C ARG A 18 -20.34 10.41 -0.21
N LEU A 19 -19.01 10.45 -0.16
CA LEU A 19 -18.20 9.25 -0.31
C LEU A 19 -18.23 8.41 0.97
N THR A 20 -18.30 9.03 2.15
CA THR A 20 -18.50 8.33 3.43
C THR A 20 -19.88 7.66 3.47
N GLU A 21 -20.94 8.32 3.02
CA GLU A 21 -22.29 7.73 2.91
C GLU A 21 -22.33 6.56 1.91
N LEU A 22 -21.66 6.70 0.77
CA LEU A 22 -21.57 5.61 -0.23
C LEU A 22 -20.66 4.46 0.23
N SER A 23 -19.73 4.71 1.16
CA SER A 23 -18.83 3.69 1.72
C SER A 23 -19.55 2.72 2.65
N ALA A 24 -20.58 3.18 3.36
CA ALA A 24 -21.40 2.35 4.24
C ALA A 24 -22.28 1.33 3.48
N GLN A 25 -22.51 1.53 2.18
CA GLN A 25 -23.49 0.76 1.40
C GLN A 25 -22.91 -0.40 0.57
N ARG A 26 -21.59 -0.45 0.30
CA ARG A 26 -20.99 -1.43 -0.63
C ARG A 26 -19.59 -1.88 -0.19
N GLY A 27 -19.53 -2.80 0.79
CA GLY A 27 -18.31 -3.25 1.47
C GLY A 27 -17.16 -3.88 0.63
N GLY A 28 -17.26 -3.98 -0.70
CA GLY A 28 -16.20 -4.57 -1.54
C GLY A 28 -15.38 -3.58 -2.37
N LEU A 29 -16.00 -2.49 -2.86
CA LEU A 29 -15.35 -1.51 -3.75
C LEU A 29 -14.66 -0.36 -2.99
N VAL A 30 -14.83 -0.34 -1.66
CA VAL A 30 -14.41 0.72 -0.74
C VAL A 30 -12.91 0.66 -0.42
N GLY A 31 -12.35 -0.55 -0.28
CA GLY A 31 -10.92 -0.71 -0.01
C GLY A 31 -10.03 -0.19 -1.14
N ALA A 32 -10.39 -0.39 -2.40
CA ALA A 32 -9.61 0.14 -3.53
C ALA A 32 -9.70 1.67 -3.65
N ARG A 33 -10.83 2.27 -3.27
CA ARG A 33 -11.10 3.72 -3.39
C ARG A 33 -10.53 4.53 -2.22
N LEU A 34 -10.59 4.04 -0.99
CA LEU A 34 -9.90 4.63 0.18
C LEU A 34 -8.37 4.59 0.02
N ARG A 35 -7.82 3.59 -0.69
CA ARG A 35 -6.37 3.47 -0.92
C ARG A 35 -5.81 4.42 -2.00
N ALA A 36 -6.67 4.94 -2.89
CA ALA A 36 -6.31 5.92 -3.90
C ALA A 36 -6.44 7.38 -3.43
N PHE A 37 -7.26 7.63 -2.41
CA PHE A 37 -7.57 8.96 -1.89
C PHE A 37 -6.36 9.72 -1.30
N PRO A 38 -5.45 9.10 -0.52
CA PRO A 38 -4.28 9.80 0.04
C PRO A 38 -3.34 10.31 -1.05
N GLN A 39 -3.14 9.53 -2.11
CA GLN A 39 -2.25 9.86 -3.22
C GLN A 39 -2.80 11.04 -4.05
N LEU A 40 -4.13 11.14 -4.18
CA LEU A 40 -4.80 12.24 -4.88
C LEU A 40 -4.83 13.52 -4.02
N ALA A 41 -5.10 13.39 -2.73
CA ALA A 41 -5.07 14.51 -1.78
C ALA A 41 -3.67 15.14 -1.69
N GLU A 42 -2.62 14.31 -1.73
CA GLU A 42 -1.25 14.78 -1.66
C GLU A 42 -0.82 15.55 -2.92
N LEU A 43 -1.23 15.10 -4.11
CA LEU A 43 -1.00 15.84 -5.35
C LEU A 43 -1.61 17.24 -5.28
N ILE A 44 -2.84 17.33 -4.73
CA ILE A 44 -3.53 18.60 -4.52
C ILE A 44 -2.78 19.44 -3.47
N LEU A 45 -2.35 18.84 -2.37
CA LEU A 45 -1.63 19.54 -1.30
C LEU A 45 -0.26 20.06 -1.77
N GLY A 46 0.43 19.33 -2.65
CA GLY A 46 1.67 19.80 -3.28
C GLY A 46 1.46 21.03 -4.17
N VAL A 47 0.36 21.06 -4.93
CA VAL A 47 -0.03 22.22 -5.75
C VAL A 47 -0.44 23.42 -4.88
N VAL A 48 -1.24 23.16 -3.84
CA VAL A 48 -1.66 24.20 -2.88
C VAL A 48 -0.47 24.74 -2.09
N GLY A 49 0.42 23.86 -1.62
CA GLY A 49 1.63 24.21 -0.89
C GLY A 49 2.59 25.05 -1.73
N ARG A 50 2.74 24.73 -3.02
CA ARG A 50 3.48 25.56 -3.98
C ARG A 50 2.89 26.97 -4.07
N ARG A 51 1.58 27.09 -4.21
CA ARG A 51 0.89 28.39 -4.29
C ARG A 51 1.04 29.19 -3.00
N ALA A 52 0.86 28.55 -1.84
CA ALA A 52 1.02 29.19 -0.53
C ALA A 52 2.44 29.72 -0.32
N LEU A 53 3.47 28.90 -0.61
CA LEU A 53 4.87 29.29 -0.48
C LEU A 53 5.21 30.47 -1.40
N ARG A 54 4.68 30.48 -2.62
CA ARG A 54 4.89 31.59 -3.55
C ARG A 54 4.29 32.90 -3.02
N LEU A 55 3.05 32.86 -2.52
CA LEU A 55 2.41 34.03 -1.94
C LEU A 55 3.21 34.62 -0.77
N GLN A 56 3.79 33.75 0.06
CA GLN A 56 4.68 34.17 1.16
C GLN A 56 5.96 34.83 0.63
N LEU A 57 6.61 34.24 -0.37
CA LEU A 57 7.82 34.78 -0.98
C LEU A 57 7.59 36.11 -1.72
N GLN A 58 6.41 36.28 -2.34
CA GLN A 58 5.98 37.55 -2.93
C GLN A 58 5.70 38.60 -1.85
N ALA A 59 5.02 38.23 -0.76
CA ALA A 59 4.75 39.13 0.36
C ALA A 59 6.04 39.63 1.04
N MET A 60 7.09 38.81 1.05
CA MET A 60 8.43 39.18 1.54
C MET A 60 9.25 39.99 0.52
N GLY A 61 8.72 40.29 -0.67
CA GLY A 61 9.43 41.02 -1.72
C GLY A 61 10.58 40.25 -2.37
N ILE A 62 10.69 38.94 -2.11
CA ILE A 62 11.74 38.07 -2.66
C ILE A 62 11.43 37.71 -4.14
N LEU A 63 10.14 37.60 -4.48
CA LEU A 63 9.68 37.32 -5.84
C LEU A 63 8.94 38.51 -6.43
N SER A 64 9.52 39.08 -7.49
CA SER A 64 8.97 40.22 -8.23
C SER A 64 8.58 39.73 -9.62
N GLY A 65 7.38 39.15 -9.79
CA GLY A 65 6.99 38.65 -11.12
C GLY A 65 5.61 38.01 -11.20
N ALA A 66 5.01 38.15 -12.39
CA ALA A 66 3.74 37.55 -12.80
C ALA A 66 3.73 36.03 -12.58
N GLU A 67 2.53 35.46 -12.43
CA GLU A 67 2.28 34.04 -12.19
C GLU A 67 2.78 33.24 -13.41
N PRO A 68 3.87 32.44 -13.28
CA PRO A 68 4.27 31.52 -14.33
C PRO A 68 3.18 30.46 -14.49
N ASP A 69 3.14 29.82 -15.65
CA ASP A 69 2.25 28.69 -15.87
C ASP A 69 2.51 27.61 -14.79
N ILE A 70 1.49 26.82 -14.44
CA ILE A 70 1.58 25.75 -13.42
C ILE A 70 2.74 24.80 -13.75
N ALA A 71 3.04 24.65 -15.05
CA ALA A 71 4.15 23.86 -15.58
C ALA A 71 5.53 24.40 -15.20
N ASP A 72 5.71 25.72 -15.11
CA ASP A 72 7.02 26.36 -14.90
C ASP A 72 7.42 26.42 -13.42
N GLY A 73 6.45 26.41 -12.51
CA GLY A 73 6.70 26.31 -11.06
C GLY A 73 7.62 27.41 -10.54
N PHE A 74 8.72 27.03 -9.86
CA PHE A 74 9.80 27.93 -9.44
C PHE A 74 11.01 27.90 -10.38
N THR A 75 10.93 27.19 -11.52
CA THR A 75 12.05 27.05 -12.46
C THR A 75 12.51 28.39 -13.01
N ALA A 76 11.56 29.30 -13.28
CA ALA A 76 11.82 30.66 -13.72
C ALA A 76 12.50 31.55 -12.66
N VAL A 77 12.43 31.15 -11.38
CA VAL A 77 13.06 31.86 -10.26
C VAL A 77 14.45 31.26 -9.96
N SER A 78 14.49 29.95 -9.74
CA SER A 78 15.73 29.19 -9.50
C SER A 78 15.48 27.71 -9.81
N PRO A 79 16.20 27.14 -10.79
CA PRO A 79 16.14 25.71 -11.09
C PRO A 79 16.55 24.82 -9.91
N GLU A 80 17.47 25.28 -9.06
CA GLU A 80 17.95 24.53 -7.89
C GLU A 80 16.90 24.48 -6.78
N PHE A 81 16.20 25.60 -6.57
CA PHE A 81 15.09 25.68 -5.62
C PHE A 81 13.93 24.78 -6.06
N GLU A 82 13.56 24.80 -7.34
CA GLU A 82 12.52 23.93 -7.89
C GLU A 82 12.85 22.44 -7.69
N LYS A 83 14.10 22.06 -7.93
CA LYS A 83 14.58 20.69 -7.71
C LYS A 83 14.47 20.28 -6.24
N THR A 84 14.83 21.17 -5.33
CA THR A 84 14.74 20.92 -3.89
C THR A 84 13.29 20.80 -3.44
N PHE A 85 12.42 21.70 -3.90
CA PHE A 85 10.98 21.67 -3.62
C PHE A 85 10.35 20.34 -4.09
N LYS A 86 10.61 19.92 -5.33
CA LYS A 86 10.13 18.64 -5.88
C LYS A 86 10.64 17.44 -5.07
N ARG A 87 11.89 17.48 -4.59
CA ARG A 87 12.45 16.40 -3.77
C ARG A 87 11.75 16.30 -2.42
N VAL A 88 11.58 17.40 -1.70
CA VAL A 88 10.90 17.42 -0.39
C VAL A 88 9.48 16.87 -0.51
N TRP A 89 8.73 17.30 -1.52
CA TRP A 89 7.38 16.79 -1.75
C TRP A 89 7.36 15.32 -2.17
N ALA A 90 8.31 14.87 -3.00
CA ALA A 90 8.40 13.45 -3.35
C ALA A 90 8.79 12.55 -2.15
N ASP A 91 9.58 13.08 -1.21
CA ASP A 91 9.95 12.37 0.02
C ASP A 91 8.76 12.29 0.98
N ASN A 92 7.96 13.36 1.09
CA ASN A 92 6.70 13.33 1.82
C ASN A 92 5.73 12.28 1.25
N ALA A 93 5.61 12.22 -0.08
CA ALA A 93 4.79 11.22 -0.77
C ALA A 93 5.21 9.79 -0.46
N ASP A 94 6.53 9.56 -0.47
CA ASP A 94 7.10 8.27 -0.17
C ASP A 94 6.74 7.83 1.26
N GLU A 95 6.77 8.74 2.22
CA GLU A 95 6.51 8.42 3.63
C GLU A 95 5.02 8.21 3.91
N VAL A 96 4.15 9.06 3.39
CA VAL A 96 2.68 8.86 3.47
C VAL A 96 2.30 7.54 2.80
N SER A 97 2.87 7.24 1.64
CA SER A 97 2.62 5.97 0.95
C SER A 97 3.02 4.76 1.80
N ARG A 98 4.14 4.81 2.53
CA ARG A 98 4.54 3.74 3.45
C ARG A 98 3.56 3.57 4.58
N GLN A 99 3.09 4.67 5.17
CA GLN A 99 2.11 4.61 6.25
C GLN A 99 0.78 4.01 5.79
N TYR A 100 0.33 4.31 4.57
CA TYR A 100 -0.95 3.83 4.07
C TYR A 100 -0.91 2.45 3.41
N SER A 101 0.17 2.12 2.70
CA SER A 101 0.25 0.92 1.84
C SER A 101 1.42 0.00 2.18
N GLY A 102 2.21 0.34 3.20
CA GLY A 102 3.42 -0.38 3.60
C GLY A 102 4.57 -0.29 2.61
N THR A 103 4.42 0.44 1.50
CA THR A 103 5.44 0.61 0.45
C THR A 103 5.60 2.06 0.04
N GLY A 104 6.79 2.44 -0.45
CA GLY A 104 7.03 3.79 -0.99
C GLY A 104 6.14 4.09 -2.20
N ALA A 105 6.06 5.36 -2.57
CA ALA A 105 5.22 5.81 -3.67
C ALA A 105 5.67 5.21 -5.01
N LEU A 106 4.71 5.02 -5.90
CA LEU A 106 4.97 4.57 -7.27
C LEU A 106 5.38 5.77 -8.13
N LYS A 107 6.18 5.53 -9.19
CA LYS A 107 6.60 6.56 -10.17
C LYS A 107 7.39 7.74 -9.57
N THR A 108 8.05 7.52 -8.45
CA THR A 108 8.82 8.55 -7.73
C THR A 108 9.98 9.14 -8.53
N ASP A 109 10.53 8.36 -9.47
CA ASP A 109 11.56 8.79 -10.42
C ASP A 109 11.03 9.88 -11.39
N TYR A 110 9.78 9.74 -11.83
CA TYR A 110 9.10 10.72 -12.67
C TYR A 110 8.85 12.03 -11.91
N THR A 111 8.41 11.96 -10.64
CA THR A 111 8.17 13.15 -9.82
C THR A 111 9.46 13.92 -9.51
N ARG A 112 10.57 13.20 -9.29
CA ARG A 112 11.87 13.80 -8.92
C ARG A 112 12.67 14.34 -10.10
N THR A 113 12.64 13.66 -11.25
CA THR A 113 13.51 14.01 -12.40
C THR A 113 12.75 14.31 -13.69
N GLY A 114 11.44 14.10 -13.72
CA GLY A 114 10.60 14.27 -14.93
C GLY A 114 10.85 13.21 -16.01
N LYS A 115 11.77 12.26 -15.78
CA LYS A 115 12.13 11.20 -16.73
C LYS A 115 11.92 9.83 -16.09
N ARG A 116 11.46 8.88 -16.91
CA ARG A 116 11.24 7.49 -16.49
C ARG A 116 12.54 6.69 -16.57
N SER A 117 12.93 6.02 -15.48
CA SER A 117 14.12 5.17 -15.40
C SER A 117 13.74 3.68 -15.49
N ARG A 118 14.56 2.85 -16.17
CA ARG A 118 14.36 1.38 -16.18
C ARG A 118 14.48 0.78 -14.78
N ALA A 119 15.39 1.29 -13.96
CA ALA A 119 15.50 0.90 -12.55
C ALA A 119 14.28 1.36 -11.73
N GLY A 120 13.71 2.53 -12.06
CA GLY A 120 12.47 3.03 -11.47
C GLY A 120 11.27 2.14 -11.78
N MET A 121 11.16 1.65 -13.02
CA MET A 121 10.11 0.69 -13.41
C MET A 121 10.20 -0.62 -12.63
N LEU A 122 11.40 -1.17 -12.43
CA LEU A 122 11.56 -2.41 -11.67
C LEU A 122 11.21 -2.21 -10.18
N ARG A 123 11.63 -1.09 -9.59
CA ARG A 123 11.27 -0.72 -8.22
C ARG A 123 9.76 -0.56 -8.05
N ASP A 124 9.08 0.05 -9.02
CA ASP A 124 7.62 0.17 -9.01
C ASP A 124 6.93 -1.18 -9.12
N GLY A 125 7.47 -2.11 -9.93
CA GLY A 125 6.99 -3.48 -10.01
C GLY A 125 7.05 -4.19 -8.65
N ARG A 126 8.22 -4.14 -7.99
CA ARG A 126 8.38 -4.68 -6.63
C ARG A 126 7.41 -4.04 -5.64
N ASN A 127 7.29 -2.72 -5.65
CA ASN A 127 6.38 -1.99 -4.75
C ASN A 127 4.92 -2.36 -5.01
N SER A 128 4.54 -2.62 -6.26
CA SER A 128 3.19 -3.04 -6.62
C SER A 128 2.87 -4.45 -6.11
N VAL A 129 3.80 -5.39 -6.25
CA VAL A 129 3.65 -6.76 -5.72
C VAL A 129 3.58 -6.73 -4.19
N MET A 130 4.50 -6.02 -3.55
CA MET A 130 4.50 -5.88 -2.08
C MET A 130 3.21 -5.23 -1.58
N ARG A 131 2.75 -4.17 -2.26
CA ARG A 131 1.48 -3.51 -1.94
C ARG A 131 0.30 -4.45 -2.11
N TYR A 132 0.29 -5.31 -3.14
CA TYR A 132 -0.75 -6.32 -3.31
C TYR A 132 -0.75 -7.31 -2.14
N ILE A 133 0.41 -7.82 -1.72
CA ILE A 133 0.50 -8.75 -0.60
C ILE A 133 0.08 -8.08 0.71
N LEU A 134 0.64 -6.92 1.04
CA LEU A 134 0.36 -6.19 2.27
C LEU A 134 -1.12 -5.80 2.38
N ASN A 135 -1.71 -5.31 1.30
CA ASN A 135 -3.09 -4.87 1.28
C ASN A 135 -4.12 -6.02 1.34
N ASN A 136 -3.74 -7.25 0.97
CA ASN A 136 -4.65 -8.40 1.01
C ASN A 136 -4.47 -9.26 2.26
N PHE A 137 -3.26 -9.38 2.78
CA PHE A 137 -2.95 -10.32 3.88
C PHE A 137 -2.66 -9.65 5.22
N PHE A 138 -2.17 -8.40 5.23
CA PHE A 138 -1.68 -7.74 6.44
C PHE A 138 -2.44 -6.45 6.79
N ASP A 139 -3.43 -6.07 5.97
CA ASP A 139 -4.19 -4.83 6.15
C ASP A 139 -5.17 -4.92 7.32
N GLY A 140 -5.76 -6.11 7.56
CA GLY A 140 -6.72 -6.35 8.65
C GLY A 140 -6.11 -6.03 10.02
N SER A 141 -4.98 -6.67 10.36
CA SER A 141 -4.29 -6.44 11.63
C SER A 141 -3.84 -4.98 11.82
N ARG A 142 -3.58 -4.26 10.73
CA ARG A 142 -3.19 -2.84 10.79
C ARG A 142 -4.40 -1.94 11.05
N GLN A 143 -5.53 -2.21 10.41
CA GLN A 143 -6.79 -1.51 10.67
C GLN A 143 -7.27 -1.77 12.10
N ASP A 144 -7.21 -3.02 12.57
CA ASP A 144 -7.53 -3.39 13.95
C ASP A 144 -6.69 -2.60 14.97
N GLY A 145 -5.40 -2.41 14.68
CA GLY A 145 -4.51 -1.60 15.51
C GLY A 145 -4.89 -0.11 15.56
N TYR A 146 -5.30 0.48 14.43
CA TYR A 146 -5.80 1.87 14.40
C TYR A 146 -7.12 2.01 15.15
N ASP A 147 -8.05 1.09 14.93
CA ASP A 147 -9.34 1.11 15.59
C ASP A 147 -9.18 0.92 17.11
N LEU A 148 -8.21 0.11 17.55
CA LEU A 148 -7.88 -0.07 18.96
C LEU A 148 -7.34 1.21 19.59
N LEU A 149 -6.41 1.89 18.92
CA LEU A 149 -5.85 3.16 19.36
C LEU A 149 -6.89 4.29 19.41
N LEU A 150 -7.83 4.31 18.47
CA LEU A 150 -8.89 5.31 18.38
C LEU A 150 -10.10 4.98 19.28
N GLY A 151 -10.11 3.80 19.92
CA GLY A 151 -11.20 3.35 20.77
C GLY A 151 -12.48 2.96 20.01
N VAL A 152 -12.39 2.77 18.70
CA VAL A 152 -13.52 2.36 17.82
C VAL A 152 -13.45 0.86 17.52
N TYR A 153 -12.49 0.14 18.10
CA TYR A 153 -12.35 -1.30 17.90
C TYR A 153 -13.57 -2.06 18.40
N HIS A 154 -14.30 -2.64 17.47
CA HIS A 154 -15.40 -3.55 17.76
C HIS A 154 -14.86 -4.97 17.85
N VAL A 155 -14.92 -5.56 19.04
CA VAL A 155 -14.66 -6.98 19.21
C VAL A 155 -15.82 -7.74 18.57
N HIS A 156 -15.61 -8.26 17.36
CA HIS A 156 -16.54 -9.15 16.70
C HIS A 156 -16.38 -10.56 17.30
N PRO A 157 -17.31 -11.03 18.15
CA PRO A 157 -17.17 -12.32 18.80
C PRO A 157 -17.12 -13.44 17.76
N GLU A 158 -17.90 -13.35 16.68
CA GLU A 158 -17.90 -14.29 15.54
C GLU A 158 -16.58 -14.43 14.75
N HIS A 159 -15.68 -13.44 14.80
CA HIS A 159 -14.38 -13.46 14.10
C HIS A 159 -13.19 -13.50 15.05
N SER A 160 -13.44 -13.76 16.35
CA SER A 160 -12.36 -13.97 17.29
C SER A 160 -11.52 -15.16 16.80
N PRO A 161 -10.17 -15.07 16.80
CA PRO A 161 -9.31 -16.22 16.57
C PRO A 161 -9.49 -17.32 17.64
N TYR A 162 -10.42 -17.14 18.58
CA TYR A 162 -10.86 -18.12 19.58
C TYR A 162 -12.35 -18.46 19.49
N ALA A 163 -13.14 -17.79 18.65
CA ALA A 163 -14.55 -18.12 18.45
C ALA A 163 -14.69 -19.13 17.32
N GLY A 164 -15.11 -20.33 17.67
CA GLY A 164 -15.30 -21.42 16.71
C GLY A 164 -14.03 -22.12 16.29
N VAL A 165 -12.86 -21.83 16.90
CA VAL A 165 -11.70 -22.73 16.79
C VAL A 165 -12.10 -24.05 17.45
N PRO A 166 -12.23 -25.17 16.69
CA PRO A 166 -12.12 -26.45 17.34
C PRO A 166 -10.71 -26.45 17.93
N THR A 167 -10.61 -26.48 19.26
CA THR A 167 -9.40 -26.70 20.06
C THR A 167 -8.26 -27.22 19.19
N VAL A 168 -7.11 -26.55 19.15
CA VAL A 168 -5.77 -26.91 18.58
C VAL A 168 -5.64 -28.27 17.85
N GLN A 169 -6.23 -29.34 18.38
CA GLN A 169 -6.60 -30.61 17.74
C GLN A 169 -7.02 -30.60 16.25
N SER A 170 -7.79 -29.62 15.72
CA SER A 170 -8.23 -29.66 14.30
C SER A 170 -7.10 -29.42 13.28
N GLN A 171 -6.12 -28.58 13.63
CA GLN A 171 -4.96 -28.26 12.79
C GLN A 171 -3.96 -29.41 12.72
N TYR A 172 -4.02 -30.32 13.70
CA TYR A 172 -3.19 -31.53 13.78
C TYR A 172 -3.93 -32.80 13.37
N LEU A 173 -5.18 -32.71 12.91
CA LEU A 173 -5.98 -33.87 12.52
C LEU A 173 -5.43 -34.56 11.26
N LEU A 174 -4.78 -33.80 10.38
CA LEU A 174 -4.16 -34.30 9.14
C LEU A 174 -2.72 -34.82 9.34
N LEU A 175 -2.04 -34.44 10.43
CA LEU A 175 -0.69 -34.91 10.75
C LEU A 175 -0.58 -36.44 10.89
N PRO A 176 -1.44 -37.15 11.64
CA PRO A 176 -1.34 -38.61 11.74
C PRO A 176 -1.59 -39.29 10.40
N LEU A 177 -2.45 -38.74 9.54
CA LEU A 177 -2.69 -39.26 8.19
C LEU A 177 -1.44 -39.10 7.30
N LEU A 178 -0.76 -37.95 7.38
CA LEU A 178 0.50 -37.72 6.66
C LEU A 178 1.63 -38.66 7.15
N VAL A 179 1.71 -38.93 8.45
CA VAL A 179 2.68 -39.88 9.02
C VAL A 179 2.38 -41.32 8.58
N VAL A 180 1.10 -41.71 8.53
CA VAL A 180 0.72 -43.04 8.04
C VAL A 180 1.02 -43.18 6.53
N LEU A 181 0.74 -42.13 5.74
CA LEU A 181 1.00 -42.13 4.30
C LEU A 181 2.51 -42.19 3.99
N SER A 182 3.33 -41.51 4.78
CA SER A 182 4.80 -41.55 4.64
C SER A 182 5.40 -42.88 5.07
N LEU A 183 4.92 -43.47 6.18
CA LEU A 183 5.31 -44.81 6.62
C LEU A 183 4.91 -45.88 5.61
N PHE A 184 3.68 -45.80 5.07
CA PHE A 184 3.22 -46.70 4.01
C PHE A 184 4.12 -46.62 2.78
N GLY A 185 4.50 -45.42 2.37
CA GLY A 185 5.42 -45.19 1.26
C GLY A 185 6.79 -45.84 1.45
N VAL A 186 7.38 -45.70 2.65
CA VAL A 186 8.67 -46.32 2.98
C VAL A 186 8.57 -47.85 2.98
N VAL A 187 7.52 -48.41 3.58
CA VAL A 187 7.29 -49.86 3.62
C VAL A 187 7.03 -50.43 2.23
N PHE A 188 6.21 -49.74 1.42
CA PHE A 188 5.96 -50.12 0.02
C PHE A 188 7.25 -50.11 -0.82
N SER A 189 8.11 -49.12 -0.61
CA SER A 189 9.43 -49.02 -1.26
C SER A 189 10.39 -50.12 -0.86
N LEU A 190 10.30 -50.65 0.36
CA LEU A 190 11.11 -51.78 0.84
C LEU A 190 10.59 -53.13 0.34
N LEU A 191 9.26 -53.28 0.21
CA LEU A 191 8.61 -54.52 -0.21
C LEU A 191 8.63 -54.73 -1.73
N THR A 192 8.52 -53.64 -2.48
CA THR A 192 8.73 -53.70 -3.92
C THR A 192 10.22 -53.50 -4.17
N HIS A 193 10.92 -54.51 -4.72
CA HIS A 193 12.31 -54.37 -5.16
C HIS A 193 12.39 -53.39 -6.35
N MET A 194 12.17 -52.11 -6.07
CA MET A 194 12.13 -51.04 -7.03
C MET A 194 13.54 -50.54 -7.28
N THR A 195 13.81 -50.20 -8.53
CA THR A 195 15.12 -49.69 -8.94
C THR A 195 15.48 -48.41 -8.17
N PHE A 196 16.77 -48.13 -8.03
CA PHE A 196 17.30 -46.95 -7.33
C PHE A 196 16.64 -45.64 -7.80
N LEU A 197 16.29 -45.55 -9.09
CA LEU A 197 15.63 -44.38 -9.68
C LEU A 197 14.24 -44.11 -9.06
N ASN A 198 13.47 -45.16 -8.76
CA ASN A 198 12.13 -45.00 -8.17
C ASN A 198 12.20 -44.46 -6.75
N HIS A 199 13.24 -44.81 -5.99
CA HIS A 199 13.47 -44.29 -4.65
C HIS A 199 13.82 -42.79 -4.67
N VAL A 200 14.63 -42.37 -5.65
CA VAL A 200 15.01 -40.95 -5.82
C VAL A 200 13.80 -40.11 -6.22
N VAL A 201 12.97 -40.57 -7.16
CA VAL A 201 11.73 -39.88 -7.56
C VAL A 201 10.75 -39.78 -6.40
N PHE A 202 10.65 -40.83 -5.59
CA PHE A 202 9.80 -40.85 -4.41
C PHE A 202 10.26 -39.83 -3.36
N LEU A 203 11.55 -39.82 -2.99
CA LEU A 203 12.11 -38.85 -2.05
C LEU A 203 11.97 -37.40 -2.56
N PHE A 204 12.15 -37.17 -3.85
CA PHE A 204 11.98 -35.85 -4.46
C PHE A 204 10.52 -35.37 -4.39
N MET A 205 9.56 -36.23 -4.73
CA MET A 205 8.13 -35.93 -4.64
C MET A 205 7.70 -35.52 -3.23
N TRP A 206 8.21 -36.21 -2.20
CA TRP A 206 7.88 -35.92 -0.81
C TRP A 206 8.62 -34.71 -0.24
N SER A 207 9.84 -34.41 -0.72
CA SER A 207 10.56 -33.18 -0.36
C SER A 207 9.92 -31.91 -0.91
N ALA A 208 9.17 -32.01 -2.01
CA ALA A 208 8.44 -30.88 -2.60
C ALA A 208 7.06 -30.63 -1.95
N ALA A 209 6.58 -31.57 -1.13
CA ALA A 209 5.30 -31.50 -0.44
C ALA A 209 5.40 -31.01 1.02
N ALA A 210 6.62 -30.95 1.58
CA ALA A 210 6.93 -30.39 2.90
C ALA A 210 7.30 -28.91 2.79
#